data_AF-A0A133VD58-F1
#
_entry.id   AF-A0A133VD58-F1
#
_cell.length_a   1.000
_cell.length_b   1.000
_cell.length_c   1.000
_cell.angle_alpha   90.00
_cell.angle_beta   90.00
_cell.angle_gamma   90.00
#
_symmetry.space_group_name_H-M   'P 1'
#
loop_
_entity.id
_entity.type
_entity.pdbx_description
1 polymer ?
#
loop_
_entity_poly.entity_id
_entity_poly.type
_entity_poly.pdbx_seq_one_letter_code
_entity_poly.pdbx_strand_id
1 'polypeptide(L)'
;MREIQVPLPKAFSMIGEYVLNTNFQEIFNQEELDLERLEKLVKEVKEGSFEIDKEMVSYETSKKINVLMDRLSENPKNNSLMEKNSAILSMESDLDLNLNLWKAQNSYFSIGKELYEEMSKKAKEGNEDAKTWIKNFNELGKQLNVKIQ
;
A
#
# COMPACT_ATOMS: atom_id res chain seq x y z
N MET A 1 25.86 -3.89 33.26
CA MET A 1 25.15 -5.18 33.17
C MET A 1 24.95 -5.45 31.69
N ARG A 2 25.47 -6.58 31.17
CA ARG A 2 25.23 -6.98 29.78
C ARG A 2 23.86 -7.64 29.77
N GLU A 3 22.89 -7.06 29.06
CA GLU A 3 21.65 -7.76 28.74
C GLU A 3 22.04 -9.04 27.98
N ILE A 4 21.76 -10.18 28.58
CA ILE A 4 21.89 -11.47 27.91
C ILE A 4 20.73 -11.51 26.93
N GLN A 5 20.98 -11.19 25.66
CA GLN A 5 20.08 -11.58 24.58
C GLN A 5 20.13 -13.11 24.48
N VAL A 6 19.28 -13.78 25.25
CA VAL A 6 19.04 -15.20 25.07
C VAL A 6 18.27 -15.31 23.76
N PRO A 7 18.80 -15.99 22.72
CA PRO A 7 18.07 -16.17 21.48
C PRO A 7 16.77 -16.92 21.79
N LEU A 8 15.66 -16.41 21.26
CA LEU A 8 14.34 -17.01 21.42
C LEU A 8 14.42 -18.48 20.97
N PRO A 9 13.92 -19.46 21.76
CA PRO A 9 13.93 -20.85 21.32
C PRO A 9 13.17 -20.99 20.00
N LYS A 10 13.73 -21.72 19.02
CA LYS A 10 13.21 -21.82 17.64
C LYS A 10 11.69 -22.07 17.53
N ALA A 11 11.12 -22.85 18.45
CA ALA A 11 9.68 -23.11 18.48
C ALA A 11 8.83 -21.84 18.72
N PHE A 12 9.31 -20.90 19.54
CA PHE A 12 8.62 -19.62 19.75
C PHE A 12 8.76 -18.68 18.55
N SER A 13 9.91 -18.69 17.86
CA SER A 13 10.09 -17.93 16.62
C SER A 13 9.12 -18.39 15.53
N MET A 14 9.01 -19.70 15.32
CA MET A 14 8.08 -20.27 14.33
C MET A 14 6.61 -19.90 14.62
N ILE A 15 6.19 -19.90 15.89
CA ILE A 15 4.84 -19.49 16.27
C ILE A 15 4.63 -18.00 16.00
N GLY A 16 5.60 -17.15 16.35
CA GLY A 16 5.55 -15.72 16.09
C GLY A 16 5.47 -15.39 14.60
N GLU A 17 6.32 -16.02 13.79
CA GLU A 17 6.32 -15.92 12.33
C GLU A 17 4.97 -16.39 11.75
N TYR A 18 4.43 -17.52 12.23
CA TYR A 18 3.12 -18.00 11.78
C TYR A 18 1.97 -17.03 12.10
N VAL A 19 1.94 -16.49 13.32
CA VAL A 19 0.94 -15.50 13.74
C VAL A 19 1.06 -14.22 12.92
N LEU A 20 2.29 -13.75 12.69
CA LEU A 20 2.57 -12.56 11.88
C LEU A 20 2.06 -12.72 10.45
N ASN A 21 2.36 -13.84 9.81
CA ASN A 21 1.90 -14.15 8.46
C ASN A 21 0.36 -14.26 8.39
N THR A 22 -0.27 -14.90 9.37
CA THR A 22 -1.73 -15.00 9.46
C THR A 22 -2.37 -13.61 9.61
N ASN A 23 -1.78 -12.73 10.42
CA ASN A 23 -2.25 -11.35 10.57
C ASN A 23 -2.19 -10.56 9.25
N PHE A 24 -1.11 -10.70 8.47
CA PHE A 24 -1.04 -10.08 7.14
C PHE A 24 -2.16 -10.58 6.22
N GLN A 25 -2.37 -11.91 6.17
CA GLN A 25 -3.44 -12.50 5.36
C GLN A 25 -4.81 -11.99 5.76
N GLU A 26 -5.10 -11.92 7.05
CA GLU A 26 -6.37 -11.40 7.56
C GLU A 26 -6.60 -9.96 7.12
N ILE A 27 -5.63 -9.07 7.36
CA ILE A 27 -5.72 -7.65 7.04
C ILE A 27 -5.94 -7.44 5.53
N PHE A 28 -5.19 -8.14 4.68
CA PHE A 28 -5.33 -7.99 3.22
C PHE A 28 -6.60 -8.63 2.66
N ASN A 29 -7.18 -9.64 3.30
CA ASN A 29 -8.41 -10.28 2.86
C ASN A 29 -9.69 -9.60 3.40
N GLN A 30 -9.60 -8.69 4.37
CA GLN A 30 -10.74 -7.87 4.81
C GLN A 30 -11.29 -7.00 3.67
N GLU A 31 -12.59 -6.75 3.63
CA GLU A 31 -13.19 -5.88 2.60
C GLU A 31 -12.70 -4.42 2.71
N GLU A 32 -12.67 -3.90 3.94
CA GLU A 32 -12.06 -2.63 4.29
C GLU A 32 -10.71 -2.89 4.96
N LEU A 33 -9.67 -2.25 4.44
CA LEU A 33 -8.32 -2.40 4.96
C LEU A 33 -8.17 -1.62 6.28
N ASP A 34 -7.80 -2.33 7.34
CA ASP A 34 -7.37 -1.71 8.60
C ASP A 34 -5.91 -1.23 8.48
N LEU A 35 -5.76 0.03 8.09
CA LEU A 35 -4.47 0.66 7.83
C LEU A 35 -3.64 0.79 9.13
N GLU A 36 -4.30 1.09 10.25
CA GLU A 36 -3.62 1.24 11.55
C GLU A 36 -3.05 -0.11 12.02
N ARG A 37 -3.82 -1.20 11.85
CA ARG A 37 -3.33 -2.55 12.16
C ARG A 37 -2.19 -2.96 11.22
N LEU A 38 -2.26 -2.59 9.93
CA LEU A 38 -1.17 -2.86 8.98
C LEU A 38 0.12 -2.14 9.36
N GLU A 39 0.05 -0.85 9.72
CA GLU A 39 1.22 -0.07 10.15
C GLU A 39 1.92 -0.67 11.37
N LYS A 40 1.13 -1.12 12.36
CA LYS A 40 1.67 -1.81 13.55
C LYS A 40 2.39 -3.10 13.15
N LEU A 41 1.79 -3.87 12.26
CA LEU A 41 2.36 -5.14 11.81
C LEU A 41 3.68 -4.94 11.05
N VAL A 42 3.72 -3.97 10.13
CA VAL A 42 4.94 -3.59 9.39
C VAL A 42 6.03 -3.16 10.36
N LYS A 43 5.69 -2.37 11.38
CA LYS A 43 6.63 -1.93 12.42
C LYS A 43 7.22 -3.11 13.20
N GLU A 44 6.41 -4.10 13.58
CA GLU A 44 6.88 -5.31 14.27
C GLU A 44 7.91 -6.09 13.44
N VAL A 45 7.71 -6.15 12.11
CA VAL A 45 8.69 -6.76 11.18
C VAL A 45 9.98 -5.95 11.16
N LYS A 46 9.90 -4.62 11.03
CA LYS A 46 11.07 -3.73 10.97
C LYS A 46 11.90 -3.74 12.25
N GLU A 47 11.27 -3.90 13.41
CA GLU A 47 11.95 -3.99 14.70
C GLU A 47 12.69 -5.33 14.90
N GLY A 48 12.66 -6.22 13.89
CA GLY A 48 13.51 -7.41 13.81
C GLY A 48 13.01 -8.57 14.68
N SER A 49 11.72 -8.59 15.00
CA SER A 49 11.18 -9.61 15.89
C SER A 49 10.99 -10.97 15.20
N PHE A 50 10.63 -10.98 13.91
CA PHE A 50 10.27 -12.19 13.16
C PHE A 50 10.48 -12.03 11.64
N GLU A 51 10.73 -13.14 10.95
CA GLU A 51 10.72 -13.19 9.48
C GLU A 51 9.28 -13.31 8.94
N ILE A 52 9.02 -12.70 7.77
CA ILE A 52 7.75 -12.86 7.06
C ILE A 52 7.90 -13.75 5.84
N ASP A 53 6.82 -14.44 5.49
CA ASP A 53 6.66 -15.08 4.19
C ASP A 53 6.49 -13.98 3.12
N LYS A 54 7.61 -13.53 2.57
CA LYS A 54 7.64 -12.45 1.57
C LYS A 54 6.81 -12.80 0.33
N GLU A 55 6.75 -14.05 -0.09
CA GLU A 55 6.00 -14.45 -1.29
C GLU A 55 4.50 -14.28 -1.06
N MET A 56 4.02 -14.81 0.07
CA MET A 56 2.62 -14.67 0.48
C MET A 56 2.24 -13.20 0.69
N VAL A 57 3.04 -12.44 1.45
CA VAL A 57 2.75 -11.03 1.74
C VAL A 57 2.79 -10.19 0.46
N SER A 58 3.74 -10.45 -0.45
CA SER A 58 3.80 -9.78 -1.76
C SER A 58 2.54 -10.04 -2.59
N TYR A 59 2.08 -11.29 -2.61
CA TYR A 59 0.88 -11.68 -3.35
C TYR A 59 -0.37 -10.99 -2.82
N GLU A 60 -0.62 -11.07 -1.51
CA GLU A 60 -1.81 -10.48 -0.89
C GLU A 60 -1.80 -8.94 -0.97
N THR A 61 -0.63 -8.31 -0.80
CA THR A 61 -0.45 -6.87 -0.99
C THR A 61 -0.79 -6.45 -2.42
N SER A 62 -0.24 -7.17 -3.42
CA SER A 62 -0.50 -6.91 -4.84
C SER A 62 -1.99 -7.03 -5.17
N LYS A 63 -2.64 -8.09 -4.66
CA LYS A 63 -4.07 -8.31 -4.83
C LYS A 63 -4.89 -7.18 -4.22
N LYS A 64 -4.56 -6.74 -2.99
CA LYS A 64 -5.26 -5.63 -2.33
C LYS A 64 -5.13 -4.32 -3.10
N ILE A 65 -3.93 -3.95 -3.53
CA ILE A 65 -3.69 -2.73 -4.32
C ILE A 65 -4.51 -2.77 -5.61
N ASN A 66 -4.51 -3.92 -6.31
CA ASN A 66 -5.29 -4.07 -7.54
C ASN A 66 -6.80 -3.90 -7.30
N VAL A 67 -7.35 -4.46 -6.23
CA VAL A 67 -8.78 -4.27 -5.87
C VAL A 67 -9.09 -2.80 -5.56
N LEU A 68 -8.22 -2.11 -4.81
CA LEU A 68 -8.43 -0.69 -4.49
C LEU A 68 -8.29 0.20 -5.74
N MET A 69 -7.40 -0.14 -6.68
CA MET A 69 -7.27 0.54 -7.95
C MET A 69 -8.44 0.29 -8.91
N ASP A 70 -9.03 -0.91 -8.88
CA ASP A 70 -10.28 -1.19 -9.60
C ASP A 70 -11.41 -0.29 -9.06
N ARG A 71 -11.58 -0.23 -7.73
CA ARG A 71 -12.55 0.67 -7.08
C ARG A 71 -12.27 2.15 -7.39
N LEU A 72 -11.00 2.54 -7.46
CA LEU A 72 -10.62 3.90 -7.86
C LEU A 72 -10.99 4.17 -9.32
N SER A 73 -10.87 3.19 -10.21
CA SER A 73 -11.27 3.35 -11.62
C SER A 73 -12.78 3.56 -11.77
N GLU A 74 -13.59 2.96 -10.89
CA GLU A 74 -15.04 3.19 -10.83
C GLU A 74 -15.41 4.57 -10.27
N ASN A 75 -14.60 5.11 -9.35
CA ASN A 75 -14.78 6.45 -8.80
C ASN A 75 -13.46 7.23 -8.71
N PRO A 76 -12.95 7.75 -9.85
CA PRO A 76 -11.59 8.30 -9.92
C PRO A 76 -11.33 9.55 -9.10
N LYS A 77 -12.38 10.24 -8.65
CA LYS A 77 -12.28 11.45 -7.82
C LYS A 77 -12.23 11.13 -6.31
N ASN A 78 -12.25 9.85 -5.94
CA ASN A 78 -12.20 9.43 -4.54
C ASN A 78 -10.77 9.52 -3.97
N ASN A 79 -10.49 10.62 -3.27
CA ASN A 79 -9.20 10.86 -2.62
C ASN A 79 -8.83 9.81 -1.57
N SER A 80 -9.80 9.25 -0.85
CA SER A 80 -9.54 8.25 0.18
C SER A 80 -8.99 6.94 -0.41
N LEU A 81 -9.45 6.54 -1.61
CA LEU A 81 -8.92 5.36 -2.30
C LEU A 81 -7.48 5.58 -2.79
N MET A 82 -7.14 6.79 -3.25
CA MET A 82 -5.77 7.14 -3.60
C MET A 82 -4.85 7.11 -2.37
N GLU A 83 -5.28 7.73 -1.27
CA GLU A 83 -4.53 7.75 -0.01
C GLU A 83 -4.31 6.35 0.56
N LYS A 84 -5.33 5.48 0.54
CA LYS A 84 -5.20 4.07 0.97
C LYS A 84 -4.19 3.31 0.12
N ASN A 85 -4.26 3.41 -1.21
CA ASN A 85 -3.28 2.77 -2.09
C ASN A 85 -1.86 3.29 -1.85
N SER A 86 -1.73 4.62 -1.71
CA SER A 86 -0.44 5.25 -1.43
C SER A 86 0.15 4.81 -0.10
N ALA A 87 -0.66 4.65 0.94
CA ALA A 87 -0.18 4.19 2.23
C ALA A 87 0.37 2.75 2.15
N ILE A 88 -0.34 1.84 1.47
CA ILE A 88 0.11 0.45 1.29
C ILE A 88 1.43 0.40 0.51
N LEU A 89 1.53 1.17 -0.59
CA LEU A 89 2.74 1.23 -1.42
C LEU A 89 3.94 1.81 -0.65
N SER A 90 3.74 2.79 0.24
CA SER A 90 4.80 3.29 1.10
C SER A 90 5.31 2.22 2.07
N MET A 91 4.42 1.42 2.65
CA MET A 91 4.79 0.36 3.60
C MET A 91 5.55 -0.78 2.94
N GLU A 92 5.31 -1.02 1.65
CA GLU A 92 6.05 -2.05 0.92
C GLU A 92 7.55 -1.77 0.89
N SER A 93 7.95 -0.51 0.67
CA SER A 93 9.37 -0.13 0.61
C SER A 93 10.15 -0.48 1.88
N ASP A 94 9.46 -0.66 3.00
CA ASP A 94 10.05 -1.07 4.28
C ASP A 94 10.23 -2.60 4.42
N LEU A 95 9.47 -3.38 3.66
CA LEU A 95 9.43 -4.84 3.72
C LEU A 95 10.20 -5.53 2.59
N ASP A 96 10.59 -4.79 1.55
CA ASP A 96 11.29 -5.30 0.36
C ASP A 96 10.50 -6.47 -0.28
N LEU A 97 9.28 -6.15 -0.74
CA LEU A 97 8.34 -7.10 -1.34
C LEU A 97 8.45 -7.07 -2.86
N ASN A 98 8.10 -8.19 -3.50
CA ASN A 98 8.07 -8.27 -4.95
C ASN A 98 6.63 -8.15 -5.47
N LEU A 99 6.15 -6.91 -5.61
CA LEU A 99 4.76 -6.65 -5.99
C LEU A 99 4.49 -6.78 -7.49
N ASN A 100 3.35 -7.38 -7.83
CA ASN A 100 2.80 -7.34 -9.18
C ASN A 100 1.80 -6.18 -9.33
N LEU A 101 2.31 -5.04 -9.80
CA LEU A 101 1.57 -3.78 -9.92
C LEU A 101 1.04 -3.47 -11.33
N TRP A 102 1.24 -4.35 -12.32
CA TRP A 102 0.95 -4.02 -13.71
C TRP A 102 -0.50 -3.57 -13.95
N LYS A 103 -1.47 -4.23 -13.31
CA LYS A 103 -2.89 -3.87 -13.41
C LYS A 103 -3.17 -2.51 -12.75
N ALA A 104 -2.64 -2.26 -11.56
CA ALA A 104 -2.72 -0.97 -10.87
C ALA A 104 -2.12 0.17 -11.71
N GLN A 105 -0.94 -0.05 -12.30
CA GLN A 105 -0.27 0.90 -13.17
C GLN A 105 -1.12 1.27 -14.41
N ASN A 106 -1.72 0.27 -15.05
CA ASN A 106 -2.61 0.50 -16.20
C ASN A 106 -3.88 1.28 -15.80
N SER A 107 -4.44 0.98 -14.64
CA SER A 107 -5.62 1.66 -14.10
C SER A 107 -5.31 3.13 -13.83
N TYR A 108 -4.20 3.40 -13.14
CA TYR A 108 -3.71 4.76 -12.89
C TYR A 108 -3.50 5.56 -14.18
N PHE A 109 -2.83 4.95 -15.17
CA PHE A 109 -2.58 5.60 -16.45
C PHE A 109 -3.88 5.95 -17.19
N SER A 110 -4.86 5.05 -17.16
CA SER A 110 -6.18 5.26 -17.80
C SER A 110 -6.94 6.39 -17.13
N ILE A 111 -7.01 6.41 -15.79
CA ILE A 111 -7.65 7.48 -15.02
C ILE A 111 -7.07 8.84 -15.39
N GLY A 112 -5.75 8.97 -15.41
CA GLY A 112 -5.16 10.27 -15.66
C GLY A 112 -5.22 10.72 -17.12
N LYS A 113 -5.25 9.80 -18.09
CA LYS A 113 -5.58 10.16 -19.48
C LYS A 113 -6.95 10.82 -19.59
N GLU A 114 -7.92 10.39 -18.79
CA GLU A 114 -9.29 10.90 -18.85
C GLU A 114 -9.47 12.19 -18.04
N LEU A 115 -8.84 12.30 -16.86
CA LEU A 115 -9.19 13.33 -15.89
C LEU A 115 -8.09 14.34 -15.56
N TYR A 116 -6.81 14.04 -15.86
CA TYR A 116 -5.70 14.85 -15.36
C TYR A 116 -5.73 16.28 -15.90
N GLU A 117 -6.02 16.46 -17.19
CA GLU A 117 -6.09 17.79 -17.83
C GLU A 117 -7.22 18.64 -17.23
N GLU A 118 -8.43 18.08 -17.09
CA GLU A 118 -9.59 18.75 -16.49
C GLU A 118 -9.27 19.21 -15.06
N MET A 119 -8.74 18.30 -14.24
CA MET A 119 -8.44 18.58 -12.85
C MET A 119 -7.28 19.58 -12.71
N SER A 120 -6.28 19.52 -13.59
CA SER A 120 -5.19 20.50 -13.62
C SER A 120 -5.70 21.91 -13.93
N LYS A 121 -6.61 22.05 -14.90
CA LYS A 121 -7.24 23.34 -15.23
C LYS A 121 -8.03 23.89 -14.04
N LYS A 122 -8.90 23.07 -13.45
CA LYS A 122 -9.70 23.46 -12.27
C LYS A 122 -8.82 23.87 -11.08
N ALA A 123 -7.73 23.15 -10.84
CA ALA A 123 -6.78 23.47 -9.78
C ALA A 123 -6.12 24.85 -10.00
N LYS A 124 -5.75 25.18 -11.25
CA LYS A 124 -5.20 26.50 -11.63
C LYS A 124 -6.21 27.63 -11.46
N GLU A 125 -7.49 27.34 -11.66
CA GLU A 125 -8.60 28.28 -11.44
C GLU A 125 -8.96 28.45 -9.94
N GLY A 126 -8.26 27.74 -9.04
CA GLY A 126 -8.42 27.89 -7.60
C GLY A 126 -9.34 26.87 -6.94
N ASN A 127 -9.80 25.84 -7.65
CA ASN A 127 -10.63 24.79 -7.06
C ASN A 127 -9.80 23.90 -6.11
N GLU A 128 -10.16 23.88 -4.82
CA GLU A 128 -9.41 23.15 -3.79
C GLU A 128 -9.53 21.62 -3.91
N ASP A 129 -10.69 21.09 -4.28
CA ASP A 129 -10.86 19.65 -4.49
C ASP A 129 -9.96 19.14 -5.63
N ALA A 130 -9.82 19.94 -6.69
CA ALA A 130 -8.96 19.63 -7.81
C ALA A 130 -7.47 19.71 -7.45
N LYS A 131 -7.07 20.65 -6.58
CA LYS A 131 -5.70 20.71 -6.05
C LYS A 131 -5.38 19.48 -5.21
N THR A 132 -6.29 19.09 -4.32
CA THR A 132 -6.16 17.88 -3.49
C THR A 132 -6.06 16.63 -4.35
N TRP A 133 -6.93 16.51 -5.36
CA TRP A 133 -6.90 15.38 -6.29
C TRP A 133 -5.57 15.31 -7.05
N ILE A 134 -5.10 16.42 -7.64
CA ILE A 134 -3.81 16.45 -8.37
C ILE A 134 -2.65 16.08 -7.45
N LYS A 135 -2.65 16.55 -6.19
CA LYS A 135 -1.63 16.21 -5.20
C LYS A 135 -1.62 14.70 -4.93
N ASN A 136 -2.76 14.12 -4.57
CA ASN A 136 -2.88 12.71 -4.21
C ASN A 136 -2.59 11.81 -5.41
N PHE A 137 -3.09 12.17 -6.58
CA PHE A 137 -2.86 11.45 -7.82
C PHE A 137 -1.38 11.43 -8.19
N ASN A 138 -0.69 12.57 -8.12
CA ASN A 138 0.75 12.62 -8.39
C ASN A 138 1.58 11.82 -7.39
N GLU A 139 1.19 11.79 -6.12
CA GLU A 139 1.89 10.98 -5.11
C GLU A 139 1.75 9.49 -5.41
N LEU A 140 0.54 9.03 -5.72
CA LEU A 140 0.28 7.66 -6.14
C LEU A 140 1.07 7.28 -7.40
N GLY A 141 1.16 8.19 -8.38
CA GLY A 141 1.95 7.98 -9.60
C GLY A 141 3.44 7.76 -9.36
N LYS A 142 4.03 8.51 -8.42
CA LYS A 142 5.44 8.31 -8.03
C LYS A 142 5.66 6.92 -7.46
N GLN A 143 4.78 6.48 -6.56
CA GLN A 143 4.90 5.18 -5.90
C GLN A 143 4.65 4.02 -6.86
N LEU A 144 3.74 4.19 -7.82
CA LEU A 144 3.50 3.22 -8.89
C LEU A 144 4.59 3.25 -9.99
N ASN A 145 5.52 4.21 -9.94
CA ASN A 145 6.50 4.48 -10.99
C ASN A 145 5.87 4.73 -12.38
N VAL A 146 4.73 5.42 -12.42
CA VAL A 146 4.03 5.77 -13.67
C VAL A 146 3.99 7.29 -13.84
N LYS A 147 4.36 7.76 -15.04
CA LYS A 147 4.26 9.17 -15.41
C LYS A 147 3.10 9.37 -16.37
N ILE A 148 2.35 10.45 -16.17
CA ILE A 148 1.36 10.92 -17.14
C ILE A 148 1.96 12.11 -17.86
N GLN A 149 1.96 12.04 -19.19
CA GLN A 149 2.51 13.05 -20.09
C GLN A 149 1.51 14.18 -20.31
#